data_AF-A0A7S3QRX8-F1
#
_entry.id   AF-A0A7S3QRX8-F1
#
_cell.length_a   1.000
_cell.length_b   1.000
_cell.length_c   1.000
_cell.angle_alpha   90.00
_cell.angle_beta   90.00
_cell.angle_gamma   90.00
#
_symmetry.space_group_name_H-M   'P 1'
#
loop_
_entity.id
_entity.type
_entity.pdbx_description
1 polymer ?
#
loop_
_entity_poly.entity_id
_entity_poly.type
_entity_poly.pdbx_seq_one_letter_code
_entity_poly.pdbx_strand_id
1 'polypeptide(L)'
;QWMRGNQPSPRAEQFQRQWMRGNQPSPTPRPRRRLLSCGSASSGSPSGIDWNARRRKRIMEDLHEACQRRARLAKPPLTPEQNQRYDLKQLESGIERLELLLPGFSINIEQLSALQWADLVTDTNGVAAKLVALKGCYPNLDLVDLLQKYPKVLTLEPQELRENAYKVMELLQGAKNPEAIIQAVPELITPKILASVIITINKWYQLERDPIEVLENDPDIVRRAQEVDTPFEPVYVNDDGSWMLPQLAYRERRSEWQKYIDQTRFKQP
;
A
#
# COMPACT_ATOMS: atom_id res chain seq x y z
N GLN A 1 -1.85 -13.12 36.49
CA GLN A 1 -0.80 -14.00 35.91
C GLN A 1 -0.77 -13.88 34.38
N TRP A 2 -0.82 -12.65 33.86
CA TRP A 2 -0.81 -12.34 32.43
C TRP A 2 0.16 -11.18 32.25
N MET A 3 1.32 -11.48 31.66
CA MET A 3 2.27 -10.57 31.00
C MET A 3 3.47 -11.43 30.59
N ARG A 4 3.28 -12.35 29.64
CA ARG A 4 4.40 -12.78 28.81
C ARG A 4 4.57 -11.67 27.78
N GLY A 5 5.52 -10.77 28.05
CA GLY A 5 5.90 -9.75 27.09
C GLY A 5 6.33 -10.42 25.79
N ASN A 6 5.84 -9.89 24.67
CA ASN A 6 6.34 -10.23 23.34
C ASN A 6 7.83 -9.89 23.31
N GLN A 7 8.69 -10.88 23.56
CA GLN A 7 10.10 -10.74 23.24
C GLN A 7 10.22 -10.63 21.71
N PRO A 8 10.89 -9.59 21.19
CA PRO A 8 11.15 -9.49 19.77
C PRO A 8 11.93 -10.72 19.30
N SER A 9 11.67 -11.19 18.08
CA SER A 9 12.38 -12.33 17.54
C SER A 9 13.89 -12.03 17.49
N PRO A 10 14.78 -13.05 17.63
CA PRO A 10 16.22 -12.86 17.48
C PRO A 10 16.62 -12.19 16.14
N ARG A 11 15.78 -12.35 15.11
CA ARG A 11 15.94 -11.73 13.80
C ARG A 11 15.65 -10.22 13.82
N ALA A 12 14.61 -9.80 14.55
CA ALA A 12 14.31 -8.38 14.76
C ALA A 12 15.41 -7.67 15.57
N GLU A 13 15.98 -8.32 16.59
CA GLU A 13 17.11 -7.76 17.35
C GLU A 13 18.39 -7.65 16.50
N GLN A 14 18.66 -8.63 15.63
CA GLN A 14 19.78 -8.57 14.69
C GLN A 14 19.60 -7.45 13.68
N PHE A 15 18.39 -7.26 13.13
CA PHE A 15 18.09 -6.14 12.24
C PHE A 15 18.35 -4.80 12.93
N GLN A 16 17.81 -4.59 14.14
CA GLN A 16 18.01 -3.34 14.89
C GLN A 16 19.50 -3.07 15.17
N ARG A 17 20.28 -4.09 15.52
CA ARG A 17 21.73 -3.96 15.77
C ARG A 17 22.53 -3.70 14.48
N GLN A 18 22.13 -4.29 13.36
CA GLN A 18 22.78 -4.08 12.07
C GLN A 18 22.51 -2.66 11.55
N TRP A 19 21.28 -2.17 11.75
CA TRP A 19 20.86 -0.84 11.32
C TRP A 19 21.56 0.28 12.13
N MET A 20 21.60 0.15 13.45
CA MET A 20 22.30 1.11 14.33
C MET A 20 23.82 1.19 14.07
N ARG A 21 24.41 0.22 13.34
CA ARG A 21 25.85 0.16 13.06
C ARG A 21 26.25 0.68 11.68
N GLY A 22 25.32 1.04 10.79
CA GLY A 22 25.65 1.14 9.37
C GLY A 22 24.92 2.22 8.58
N ASN A 23 25.20 3.50 8.85
CA ASN A 23 25.01 4.58 7.88
C ASN A 23 26.30 4.77 7.07
N GLN A 24 26.79 3.72 6.40
CA GLN A 24 27.82 3.87 5.36
C GLN A 24 27.13 3.94 4.00
N PRO A 25 27.35 5.01 3.21
CA PRO A 25 26.81 5.09 1.86
C PRO A 25 27.36 3.95 1.01
N SER A 26 26.47 3.22 0.34
CA SER A 26 26.83 2.15 -0.58
C SER A 26 27.73 2.70 -1.70
N PRO A 27 28.78 1.99 -2.11
CA PRO A 27 29.62 2.41 -3.23
C PRO A 27 28.83 2.41 -4.53
N THR A 28 28.91 3.53 -5.26
CA THR A 28 28.30 3.77 -6.58
C THR A 28 28.43 2.58 -7.55
N PRO A 29 27.36 2.23 -8.30
CA PRO A 29 27.46 1.19 -9.31
C PRO A 29 28.39 1.61 -10.46
N ARG A 30 29.32 0.73 -10.82
CA ARG A 30 30.27 0.90 -11.93
C ARG A 30 29.54 1.03 -13.28
N PRO A 31 30.06 1.82 -14.23
CA PRO A 31 29.46 1.97 -15.55
C PRO A 31 29.56 0.66 -16.34
N ARG A 32 28.42 0.09 -16.73
CA ARG A 32 28.36 -1.05 -17.65
C ARG A 32 28.75 -0.60 -19.06
N ARG A 33 29.75 -1.29 -19.60
CA ARG A 33 30.23 -1.25 -20.99
C ARG A 33 29.07 -1.20 -21.99
N ARG A 34 29.10 -0.20 -22.87
CA ARG A 34 28.34 -0.17 -24.13
C ARG A 34 28.71 -1.39 -24.96
N LEU A 35 27.73 -2.23 -25.28
CA LEU A 35 27.79 -3.12 -26.43
C LEU A 35 27.00 -2.49 -27.57
N LEU A 36 27.60 -2.62 -28.74
CA LEU A 36 27.29 -1.95 -29.99
C LEU A 36 25.93 -2.37 -30.57
N SER A 37 25.37 -1.38 -31.28
CA SER A 37 24.32 -1.46 -32.28
C SER A 37 24.38 -2.73 -33.16
N CYS A 38 23.22 -3.37 -33.32
CA CYS A 38 22.92 -4.17 -34.50
C CYS A 38 21.46 -3.95 -34.90
N GLY A 39 21.28 -3.37 -36.09
CA GLY A 39 20.26 -3.78 -37.06
C GLY A 39 18.80 -3.57 -36.72
N SER A 40 18.27 -2.42 -37.15
CA SER A 40 16.85 -2.26 -37.47
C SER A 40 16.48 -3.25 -38.59
N ALA A 41 15.85 -4.36 -38.23
CA ALA A 41 15.16 -5.24 -39.17
C ALA A 41 13.67 -5.22 -38.82
N SER A 42 12.92 -4.42 -39.56
CA SER A 42 11.47 -4.49 -39.63
C SER A 42 11.08 -5.79 -40.34
N SER A 43 10.99 -6.88 -39.60
CA SER A 43 10.45 -8.16 -40.09
C SER A 43 9.07 -8.37 -39.48
N GLY A 44 8.03 -8.10 -40.27
CA GLY A 44 6.68 -8.56 -39.98
C GLY A 44 6.67 -10.08 -39.83
N SER A 45 6.45 -10.56 -38.61
CA SER A 45 6.31 -11.97 -38.30
C SER A 45 4.82 -12.28 -38.10
N PRO A 46 4.23 -13.22 -38.87
CA PRO A 46 2.84 -13.62 -38.69
C PRO A 46 2.73 -14.59 -37.49
N SER A 47 1.64 -14.47 -36.73
CA SER A 47 1.21 -15.39 -35.65
C SER A 47 2.11 -15.50 -34.41
N GLY A 48 2.52 -14.35 -33.85
CA GLY A 48 2.94 -14.30 -32.45
C GLY A 48 1.74 -14.58 -31.53
N ILE A 49 1.88 -15.50 -30.58
CA ILE A 49 0.88 -15.72 -29.53
C ILE A 49 0.63 -14.39 -28.81
N ASP A 50 -0.59 -13.87 -28.91
CA ASP A 50 -1.00 -12.70 -28.15
C ASP A 50 -1.20 -13.10 -26.67
N TRP A 51 -0.11 -12.97 -25.91
CA TRP A 51 -0.09 -13.24 -24.47
C TRP A 51 -1.04 -12.34 -23.69
N ASN A 52 -1.31 -11.12 -24.17
CA ASN A 52 -2.22 -10.19 -23.53
C ASN A 52 -3.68 -10.64 -23.72
N ALA A 53 -4.07 -11.00 -24.94
CA ALA A 53 -5.39 -11.57 -25.20
C ALA A 53 -5.64 -12.86 -24.38
N ARG A 54 -4.62 -13.74 -24.26
CA ARG A 54 -4.72 -14.96 -23.42
C ARG A 54 -4.83 -14.64 -21.92
N ARG A 55 -4.09 -13.66 -21.42
CA ARG A 55 -4.20 -13.20 -20.03
C ARG A 55 -5.58 -12.62 -19.77
N ARG A 56 -6.07 -11.75 -20.65
CA ARG A 56 -7.39 -11.11 -20.54
C ARG A 56 -8.52 -12.14 -20.54
N LYS A 57 -8.43 -13.16 -21.40
CA LYS A 57 -9.40 -14.28 -21.41
C LYS A 57 -9.43 -15.03 -20.07
N ARG A 58 -8.27 -15.38 -19.51
CA ARG A 58 -8.20 -16.05 -18.19
C ARG A 58 -8.79 -15.19 -17.09
N ILE A 59 -8.42 -13.91 -17.04
CA ILE A 59 -8.99 -12.97 -16.07
C ILE A 59 -10.52 -12.94 -16.19
N MET A 60 -11.05 -12.79 -17.41
CA MET A 60 -12.50 -12.77 -17.65
C MET A 60 -13.19 -14.05 -17.14
N GLU A 61 -12.61 -15.22 -17.42
CA GLU A 61 -13.12 -16.52 -16.93
C GLU A 61 -13.12 -16.57 -15.38
N ASP A 62 -12.03 -16.15 -14.74
CA ASP A 62 -11.89 -16.11 -13.28
C ASP A 62 -12.91 -15.16 -12.63
N LEU A 63 -13.10 -13.96 -13.21
CA LEU A 63 -14.10 -13.00 -12.73
C LEU A 63 -15.51 -13.58 -12.84
N HIS A 64 -15.84 -14.17 -13.99
CA HIS A 64 -17.16 -14.75 -14.21
C HIS A 64 -17.43 -15.94 -13.27
N GLU A 65 -16.44 -16.82 -13.07
CA GLU A 65 -16.57 -17.94 -12.14
C GLU A 65 -16.80 -17.46 -10.69
N ALA A 66 -16.06 -16.43 -10.25
CA ALA A 66 -16.23 -15.84 -8.93
C ALA A 66 -17.64 -15.27 -8.71
N CYS A 67 -18.18 -14.58 -9.71
CA CYS A 67 -19.56 -14.07 -9.70
C CYS A 67 -20.59 -15.20 -9.65
N GLN A 68 -20.44 -16.24 -10.47
CA GLN A 68 -21.31 -17.40 -10.47
C GLN A 68 -21.29 -18.12 -9.11
N ARG A 69 -20.11 -18.23 -8.49
CA ARG A 69 -19.96 -18.82 -7.17
C ARG A 69 -20.68 -17.98 -6.09
N ARG A 70 -20.55 -16.66 -6.11
CA ARG A 70 -21.31 -15.75 -5.23
C ARG A 70 -22.82 -15.94 -5.43
N ALA A 71 -23.27 -16.00 -6.68
CA ALA A 71 -24.69 -16.17 -7.01
C ALA A 71 -25.30 -17.43 -6.40
N ARG A 72 -24.55 -18.55 -6.45
CA ARG A 72 -24.99 -19.84 -5.86
C ARG A 72 -25.01 -19.84 -4.33
N LEU A 73 -24.12 -19.08 -3.70
CA LEU A 73 -23.96 -19.06 -2.24
C LEU A 73 -24.77 -17.96 -1.55
N ALA A 74 -25.30 -16.99 -2.29
CA ALA A 74 -26.01 -15.85 -1.75
C ALA A 74 -27.27 -16.26 -0.99
N LYS A 75 -27.43 -15.69 0.21
CA LYS A 75 -28.63 -15.82 1.05
C LYS A 75 -29.01 -14.43 1.56
N PRO A 76 -30.11 -13.82 1.09
CA PRO A 76 -31.07 -14.35 0.11
C PRO A 76 -30.48 -14.48 -1.31
N PRO A 77 -31.10 -15.28 -2.20
CA PRO A 77 -30.70 -15.38 -3.60
C PRO A 77 -30.69 -14.00 -4.27
N LEU A 78 -29.69 -13.74 -5.11
CA LEU A 78 -29.61 -12.50 -5.89
C LEU A 78 -30.78 -12.43 -6.89
N THR A 79 -31.29 -11.22 -7.11
CA THR A 79 -32.32 -11.01 -8.13
C THR A 79 -31.75 -11.25 -9.53
N PRO A 80 -32.56 -11.60 -10.53
CA PRO A 80 -32.10 -11.78 -11.92
C PRO A 80 -31.35 -10.55 -12.45
N GLU A 81 -31.81 -9.35 -12.09
CA GLU A 81 -31.15 -8.08 -12.44
C GLU A 81 -29.75 -7.97 -11.84
N GLN A 82 -29.56 -8.39 -10.58
CA GLN A 82 -28.26 -8.41 -9.93
C GLN A 82 -27.33 -9.45 -10.55
N ASN A 83 -27.84 -10.61 -10.95
CA ASN A 83 -27.06 -11.62 -11.65
C ASN A 83 -26.67 -11.18 -13.07
N GLN A 84 -27.55 -10.46 -13.77
CA GLN A 84 -27.29 -9.96 -15.12
C GLN A 84 -26.14 -8.95 -15.18
N ARG A 85 -25.87 -8.23 -14.07
CA ARG A 85 -24.71 -7.32 -13.97
C ARG A 85 -23.37 -8.04 -14.19
N TYR A 86 -23.30 -9.35 -13.93
CA TYR A 86 -22.08 -10.15 -14.05
C TYR A 86 -22.05 -11.02 -15.31
N ASP A 87 -22.85 -10.68 -16.33
CA ASP A 87 -22.77 -11.31 -17.65
C ASP A 87 -21.38 -11.10 -18.29
N LEU A 88 -20.92 -12.08 -19.06
CA LEU A 88 -19.59 -12.06 -19.69
C LEU A 88 -19.36 -10.81 -20.53
N LYS A 89 -20.39 -10.38 -21.28
CA LYS A 89 -20.32 -9.18 -22.12
C LYS A 89 -20.18 -7.89 -21.29
N GLN A 90 -20.82 -7.84 -20.12
CA GLN A 90 -20.71 -6.70 -19.22
C GLN A 90 -19.33 -6.64 -18.57
N LEU A 91 -18.81 -7.78 -18.13
CA LEU A 91 -17.44 -7.87 -17.60
C LEU A 91 -16.41 -7.48 -18.65
N GLU A 92 -16.55 -7.95 -19.88
CA GLU A 92 -15.66 -7.60 -20.99
C GLU A 92 -15.68 -6.10 -21.29
N SER A 93 -16.88 -5.51 -21.46
CA SER A 93 -17.01 -4.06 -21.66
C SER A 93 -16.49 -3.25 -20.47
N GLY A 94 -16.66 -3.77 -19.25
CA GLY A 94 -16.18 -3.14 -18.02
C GLY A 94 -14.65 -3.09 -17.96
N ILE A 95 -13.99 -4.20 -18.32
CA ILE A 95 -12.53 -4.28 -18.42
C ILE A 95 -12.03 -3.27 -19.46
N GLU A 96 -12.64 -3.18 -20.64
CA GLU A 96 -12.23 -2.23 -21.69
C GLU A 96 -12.34 -0.78 -21.21
N ARG A 97 -13.45 -0.44 -20.55
CA ARG A 97 -13.64 0.90 -19.98
C ARG A 97 -12.61 1.20 -18.90
N LEU A 98 -12.28 0.22 -18.06
CA LEU A 98 -11.26 0.38 -17.03
C LEU A 98 -9.86 0.61 -17.65
N GLU A 99 -9.51 -0.13 -18.70
CA GLU A 99 -8.26 0.05 -19.45
C GLU A 99 -8.20 1.41 -20.16
N LEU A 100 -9.33 1.93 -20.64
CA LEU A 100 -9.42 3.28 -21.21
C LEU A 100 -9.26 4.37 -20.14
N LEU A 101 -9.80 4.17 -18.94
CA LEU A 101 -9.64 5.10 -17.81
C LEU A 101 -8.19 5.13 -17.29
N LEU A 102 -7.50 3.99 -17.33
CA LEU A 102 -6.13 3.84 -16.85
C LEU A 102 -5.25 3.13 -17.89
N PRO A 103 -4.76 3.85 -18.92
CA PRO A 103 -3.89 3.26 -19.92
C PRO A 103 -2.64 2.63 -19.31
N GLY A 104 -2.38 1.36 -19.62
CA GLY A 104 -1.25 0.60 -19.08
C GLY A 104 -1.53 -0.13 -17.75
N PHE A 105 -2.71 0.08 -17.16
CA PHE A 105 -3.14 -0.68 -15.99
C PHE A 105 -3.49 -2.12 -16.37
N SER A 106 -3.13 -3.07 -15.50
CA SER A 106 -3.49 -4.48 -15.68
C SER A 106 -4.06 -5.09 -14.41
N ILE A 107 -5.20 -5.77 -14.56
CA ILE A 107 -5.85 -6.48 -13.45
C ILE A 107 -4.93 -7.59 -12.93
N ASN A 108 -4.73 -7.60 -11.61
CA ASN A 108 -3.98 -8.63 -10.90
C ASN A 108 -4.86 -9.27 -9.81
N ILE A 109 -5.23 -10.54 -10.01
CA ILE A 109 -6.11 -11.31 -9.12
C ILE A 109 -5.39 -11.71 -7.82
N GLU A 110 -4.06 -11.68 -7.79
CA GLU A 110 -3.28 -12.00 -6.58
C GLU A 110 -3.36 -10.89 -5.52
N GLN A 111 -3.53 -9.64 -5.95
CA GLN A 111 -3.56 -8.47 -5.06
C GLN A 111 -4.97 -8.14 -4.56
N LEU A 112 -5.99 -8.49 -5.34
CA LEU A 112 -7.39 -8.22 -5.05
C LEU A 112 -8.23 -9.39 -5.60
N SER A 113 -9.22 -9.84 -4.82
CA SER A 113 -10.00 -11.03 -5.20
C SER A 113 -10.74 -10.82 -6.52
N ALA A 114 -10.93 -11.91 -7.28
CA ALA A 114 -11.68 -11.88 -8.53
C ALA A 114 -13.09 -11.27 -8.36
N LEU A 115 -13.75 -11.51 -7.22
CA LEU A 115 -15.06 -10.93 -6.96
C LEU A 115 -15.00 -9.40 -6.80
N GLN A 116 -14.04 -8.88 -6.04
CA GLN A 116 -13.85 -7.44 -5.89
C GLN A 116 -13.49 -6.77 -7.21
N TRP A 117 -12.67 -7.43 -8.04
CA TRP A 117 -12.41 -6.96 -9.41
C TRP A 117 -13.68 -6.92 -10.26
N ALA A 118 -14.54 -7.94 -10.16
CA ALA A 118 -15.81 -7.98 -10.87
C ALA A 118 -16.72 -6.81 -10.45
N ASP A 119 -16.79 -6.51 -9.15
CA ASP A 119 -17.52 -5.35 -8.63
C ASP A 119 -16.95 -4.02 -9.22
N LEU A 120 -15.62 -3.89 -9.32
CA LEU A 120 -14.98 -2.69 -9.88
C LEU A 120 -15.19 -2.53 -11.40
N VAL A 121 -15.07 -3.60 -12.19
CA VAL A 121 -15.26 -3.50 -13.65
C VAL A 121 -16.71 -3.28 -14.03
N THR A 122 -17.66 -3.73 -13.20
CA THR A 122 -19.09 -3.48 -13.42
C THR A 122 -19.50 -2.06 -12.99
N ASP A 123 -18.77 -1.43 -12.08
CA ASP A 123 -18.98 -0.03 -11.66
C ASP A 123 -17.83 0.91 -12.11
N THR A 124 -17.60 0.97 -13.42
CA THR A 124 -16.58 1.85 -14.01
C THR A 124 -16.76 3.35 -13.70
N ASN A 125 -18.00 3.80 -13.50
CA ASN A 125 -18.29 5.19 -13.11
C ASN A 125 -17.84 5.46 -11.66
N GLY A 126 -18.13 4.53 -10.73
CA GLY A 126 -17.62 4.62 -9.36
C GLY A 126 -16.10 4.58 -9.31
N VAL A 127 -15.46 3.75 -10.15
CA VAL A 127 -13.99 3.77 -10.30
C VAL A 127 -13.50 5.14 -10.78
N ALA A 128 -14.09 5.72 -11.83
CA ALA A 128 -13.70 7.04 -12.31
C ALA A 128 -13.83 8.13 -11.21
N ALA A 129 -14.91 8.11 -10.41
CA ALA A 129 -15.07 9.02 -9.28
C ALA A 129 -13.97 8.86 -8.22
N LYS A 130 -13.56 7.62 -7.93
CA LYS A 130 -12.44 7.33 -7.01
C LYS A 130 -11.10 7.81 -7.56
N LEU A 131 -10.86 7.65 -8.86
CA LEU A 131 -9.65 8.17 -9.52
C LEU A 131 -9.58 9.69 -9.48
N VAL A 132 -10.71 10.37 -9.72
CA VAL A 132 -10.80 11.84 -9.59
C VAL A 132 -10.55 12.26 -8.14
N ALA A 133 -11.12 11.57 -7.15
CA ALA A 133 -10.86 11.84 -5.74
C ALA A 133 -9.36 11.69 -5.39
N LEU A 134 -8.75 10.56 -5.79
CA LEU A 134 -7.32 10.32 -5.59
C LEU A 134 -6.47 11.40 -6.26
N LYS A 135 -6.76 11.77 -7.51
CA LYS A 135 -6.00 12.79 -8.22
C LYS A 135 -6.18 14.19 -7.64
N GLY A 136 -7.35 14.49 -7.09
CA GLY A 136 -7.62 15.75 -6.40
C GLY A 136 -6.85 15.86 -5.08
N CYS A 137 -6.65 14.75 -4.36
CA CYS A 137 -5.88 14.71 -3.13
C CYS A 137 -4.36 14.57 -3.35
N TYR A 138 -3.95 13.89 -4.42
CA TYR A 138 -2.57 13.55 -4.75
C TYR A 138 -2.26 13.89 -6.22
N PRO A 139 -2.02 15.17 -6.54
CA PRO A 139 -1.89 15.63 -7.91
C PRO A 139 -0.62 15.16 -8.62
N ASN A 140 0.44 14.80 -7.90
CA ASN A 140 1.72 14.37 -8.45
C ASN A 140 1.89 12.84 -8.47
N LEU A 141 1.00 12.11 -7.81
CA LEU A 141 1.03 10.65 -7.74
C LEU A 141 0.75 10.02 -9.12
N ASP A 142 1.55 9.02 -9.47
CA ASP A 142 1.32 8.13 -10.60
C ASP A 142 0.31 7.07 -10.18
N LEU A 143 -0.96 7.31 -10.54
CA LEU A 143 -2.07 6.45 -10.21
C LEU A 143 -1.95 5.06 -10.85
N VAL A 144 -1.33 4.94 -12.03
CA VAL A 144 -1.21 3.63 -12.69
C VAL A 144 -0.25 2.75 -11.88
N ASP A 145 0.92 3.26 -11.53
CA ASP A 145 1.90 2.54 -10.72
C ASP A 145 1.38 2.27 -9.29
N LEU A 146 0.69 3.24 -8.67
CA LEU A 146 0.06 3.07 -7.36
C LEU A 146 -0.95 1.92 -7.40
N LEU A 147 -1.87 1.93 -8.36
CA LEU A 147 -2.96 0.96 -8.44
C LEU A 147 -2.48 -0.43 -8.88
N GLN A 148 -1.39 -0.50 -9.64
CA GLN A 148 -0.76 -1.77 -10.01
C GLN A 148 -0.09 -2.45 -8.80
N LYS A 149 0.30 -1.68 -7.78
CA LYS A 149 0.89 -2.19 -6.53
C LYS A 149 -0.15 -2.39 -5.43
N TYR A 150 -1.13 -1.49 -5.33
CA TYR A 150 -2.11 -1.45 -4.24
C TYR A 150 -3.54 -1.16 -4.74
N PRO A 151 -4.15 -2.09 -5.49
CA PRO A 151 -5.49 -1.91 -6.06
C PRO A 151 -6.61 -1.82 -5.01
N LYS A 152 -6.34 -2.27 -3.77
CA LYS A 152 -7.29 -2.23 -2.64
C LYS A 152 -7.81 -0.82 -2.34
N VAL A 153 -7.07 0.23 -2.72
CA VAL A 153 -7.56 1.61 -2.58
C VAL A 153 -8.87 1.86 -3.36
N LEU A 154 -9.12 1.15 -4.45
CA LEU A 154 -10.34 1.30 -5.25
C LEU A 154 -11.57 0.66 -4.60
N THR A 155 -11.41 -0.13 -3.54
CA THR A 155 -12.55 -0.69 -2.79
C THR A 155 -13.12 0.29 -1.76
N LEU A 156 -12.45 1.42 -1.53
CA LEU A 156 -12.91 2.46 -0.62
C LEU A 156 -13.89 3.41 -1.33
N GLU A 157 -14.78 4.02 -0.55
CA GLU A 157 -15.69 5.05 -1.06
C GLU A 157 -14.95 6.37 -1.34
N PRO A 158 -15.37 7.17 -2.33
CA PRO A 158 -14.70 8.44 -2.67
C PRO A 158 -14.54 9.41 -1.50
N GLN A 159 -15.53 9.43 -0.59
CA GLN A 159 -15.48 10.27 0.60
C GLN A 159 -14.43 9.76 1.61
N GLU A 160 -14.38 8.46 1.83
CA GLU A 160 -13.38 7.83 2.69
C GLU A 160 -11.96 8.04 2.15
N LEU A 161 -11.78 7.99 0.82
CA LEU A 161 -10.49 8.30 0.18
C LEU A 161 -10.02 9.73 0.51
N ARG A 162 -10.92 10.71 0.47
CA ARG A 162 -10.59 12.11 0.81
C ARG A 162 -10.25 12.28 2.28
N GLU A 163 -11.01 11.65 3.16
CA GLU A 163 -10.75 11.69 4.62
C GLU A 163 -9.43 11.02 4.98
N ASN A 164 -9.16 9.86 4.37
CA ASN A 164 -7.88 9.18 4.52
C ASN A 164 -6.75 10.04 3.99
N ALA A 165 -6.93 10.66 2.82
CA ALA A 165 -5.90 11.50 2.25
C ALA A 165 -5.59 12.72 3.12
N TYR A 166 -6.61 13.39 3.66
CA TYR A 166 -6.42 14.48 4.60
C TYR A 166 -5.57 14.06 5.80
N LYS A 167 -5.91 12.94 6.44
CA LYS A 167 -5.16 12.43 7.61
C LYS A 167 -3.74 11.99 7.26
N VAL A 168 -3.53 11.39 6.08
CA VAL A 168 -2.19 11.03 5.60
C VAL A 168 -1.33 12.28 5.40
N MET A 169 -1.88 13.32 4.77
CA MET A 169 -1.16 14.56 4.54
C MET A 169 -0.87 15.32 5.85
N GLU A 170 -1.78 15.25 6.83
CA GLU A 170 -1.55 15.76 8.18
C GLU A 170 -0.39 15.01 8.87
N LEU A 171 -0.35 13.68 8.79
CA LEU A 171 0.74 12.86 9.34
C LEU A 171 2.08 13.09 8.63
N LEU A 172 2.06 13.50 7.36
CA LEU A 172 3.25 13.78 6.54
C LEU A 172 3.55 15.28 6.42
N GLN A 173 3.01 16.14 7.28
CA GLN A 173 3.17 17.60 7.16
C GLN A 173 4.64 18.07 7.18
N GLY A 174 5.56 17.27 7.75
CA GLY A 174 7.00 17.54 7.75
C GLY A 174 7.77 17.10 6.50
N ALA A 175 7.15 16.31 5.61
CA ALA A 175 7.81 15.79 4.41
C ALA A 175 7.93 16.86 3.32
N LYS A 176 9.05 16.90 2.60
CA LYS A 176 9.20 17.82 1.45
C LYS A 176 8.37 17.33 0.26
N ASN A 177 8.31 16.02 0.06
CA ASN A 177 7.49 15.38 -0.95
C ASN A 177 6.69 14.18 -0.38
N PRO A 178 5.55 14.42 0.28
CA PRO A 178 4.73 13.36 0.87
C PRO A 178 4.22 12.35 -0.17
N GLU A 179 3.93 12.79 -1.39
CA GLU A 179 3.46 11.91 -2.46
C GLU A 179 4.53 10.93 -2.93
N ALA A 180 5.81 11.29 -2.89
CA ALA A 180 6.91 10.37 -3.21
C ALA A 180 7.01 9.21 -2.21
N ILE A 181 6.73 9.47 -0.94
CA ILE A 181 6.67 8.43 0.10
C ILE A 181 5.54 7.44 -0.21
N ILE A 182 4.36 7.96 -0.56
CA ILE A 182 3.19 7.13 -0.91
C ILE A 182 3.45 6.35 -2.20
N GLN A 183 4.08 6.95 -3.22
CA GLN A 183 4.45 6.26 -4.45
C GLN A 183 5.42 5.09 -4.18
N ALA A 184 6.38 5.31 -3.28
CA ALA A 184 7.36 4.30 -2.91
C ALA A 184 6.72 3.16 -2.10
N VAL A 185 5.84 3.48 -1.15
CA VAL A 185 5.14 2.53 -0.26
C VAL A 185 3.63 2.78 -0.29
N PRO A 186 2.91 2.24 -1.29
CA PRO A 186 1.48 2.50 -1.50
C PRO A 186 0.56 2.20 -0.32
N GLU A 187 0.91 1.24 0.54
CA GLU A 187 0.10 0.88 1.71
C GLU A 187 -0.06 2.04 2.69
N LEU A 188 0.88 3.00 2.68
CA LEU A 188 0.87 4.19 3.54
C LEU A 188 -0.22 5.21 3.18
N ILE A 189 -0.93 5.01 2.07
CA ILE A 189 -2.17 5.75 1.78
C ILE A 189 -3.27 5.46 2.83
N THR A 190 -3.13 4.39 3.59
CA THR A 190 -4.01 4.07 4.72
C THR A 190 -3.47 4.74 5.99
N PRO A 191 -4.19 5.72 6.58
CA PRO A 191 -3.65 6.52 7.67
C PRO A 191 -3.20 5.72 8.90
N LYS A 192 -3.93 4.65 9.25
CA LYS A 192 -3.56 3.77 10.38
C LYS A 192 -2.23 3.05 10.15
N ILE A 193 -1.97 2.62 8.91
CA ILE A 193 -0.72 1.94 8.55
C ILE A 193 0.43 2.96 8.62
N LEU A 194 0.24 4.16 8.07
CA LEU A 194 1.22 5.23 8.15
C LEU A 194 1.55 5.61 9.60
N ALA A 195 0.54 5.83 10.44
CA ALA A 195 0.76 6.16 11.85
C ALA A 195 1.52 5.06 12.60
N SER A 196 1.17 3.79 12.34
CA SER A 196 1.89 2.62 12.86
C SER A 196 3.36 2.61 12.45
N VAL A 197 3.65 2.90 11.19
CA VAL A 197 5.03 3.00 10.65
C VAL A 197 5.80 4.16 11.29
N ILE A 198 5.21 5.36 11.37
CA ILE A 198 5.84 6.54 11.97
C ILE A 198 6.25 6.26 13.42
N ILE A 199 5.36 5.67 14.22
CA ILE A 199 5.67 5.32 15.61
C ILE A 199 6.81 4.30 15.67
N THR A 200 6.75 3.28 14.82
CA THR A 200 7.73 2.20 14.83
C THR A 200 9.12 2.72 14.45
N ILE A 201 9.22 3.57 13.43
CA ILE A 201 10.47 4.25 13.06
C ILE A 201 10.94 5.12 14.23
N ASN A 202 10.06 5.93 14.80
CA ASN A 202 10.42 6.79 15.94
C ASN A 202 11.03 5.99 17.11
N LYS A 203 10.50 4.78 17.37
CA LYS A 203 11.03 3.84 18.36
C LYS A 203 12.40 3.28 17.98
N TRP A 204 12.60 2.88 16.72
CA TRP A 204 13.89 2.36 16.25
C TRP A 204 15.02 3.37 16.42
N TYR A 205 14.72 4.66 16.21
CA TYR A 205 15.68 5.76 16.31
C TYR A 205 15.63 6.52 17.64
N GLN A 206 14.86 6.05 18.62
CA GLN A 206 14.82 6.60 19.98
C GLN A 206 14.60 8.13 20.05
N LEU A 207 13.77 8.69 19.15
CA LEU A 207 13.51 10.12 19.01
C LEU A 207 14.71 10.99 18.58
N GLU A 208 15.84 10.38 18.18
CA GLU A 208 17.04 11.11 17.73
C GLU A 208 16.89 11.68 16.32
N ARG A 209 15.99 11.10 15.51
CA ARG A 209 15.68 11.54 14.16
C ARG A 209 14.19 11.70 13.98
N ASP A 210 13.80 12.66 13.14
CA ASP A 210 12.41 12.77 12.71
C ASP A 210 12.02 11.52 11.90
N PRO A 211 11.00 10.75 12.32
CA PRO A 211 10.57 9.58 11.58
C PRO A 211 10.12 9.90 10.14
N ILE A 212 9.61 11.11 9.89
CA ILE A 212 9.20 11.53 8.55
C ILE A 212 10.43 11.73 7.67
N GLU A 213 11.48 12.39 8.18
CA GLU A 213 12.75 12.56 7.47
C GLU A 213 13.41 11.20 7.16
N VAL A 214 13.37 10.26 8.10
CA VAL A 214 13.86 8.89 7.87
C VAL A 214 13.10 8.23 6.73
N LEU A 215 11.76 8.31 6.76
CA LEU A 215 10.90 7.70 5.77
C LEU A 215 11.05 8.35 4.38
N GLU A 216 11.27 9.66 4.33
CA GLU A 216 11.53 10.39 3.08
C GLU A 216 12.86 9.98 2.43
N ASN A 217 13.91 9.77 3.24
CA ASN A 217 15.22 9.36 2.75
C ASN A 217 15.31 7.87 2.38
N ASP A 218 14.55 7.01 3.06
CA ASP A 218 14.59 5.55 2.86
C ASP A 218 13.19 4.92 3.06
N PRO A 219 12.27 5.08 2.10
CA PRO A 219 10.94 4.47 2.17
C PRO A 219 10.97 2.94 2.24
N ASP A 220 12.00 2.31 1.63
CA ASP A 220 12.17 0.85 1.60
C ASP A 220 12.46 0.25 2.99
N ILE A 221 12.72 1.06 4.01
CA ILE A 221 12.82 0.59 5.40
C ILE A 221 11.57 -0.17 5.83
N VAL A 222 10.39 0.21 5.34
CA VAL A 222 9.12 -0.45 5.64
C VAL A 222 9.08 -1.86 5.06
N ARG A 223 9.46 -2.03 3.79
CA ARG A 223 9.50 -3.34 3.12
C ARG A 223 10.50 -4.26 3.79
N ARG A 224 11.72 -3.79 4.05
CA ARG A 224 12.76 -4.59 4.71
C ARG A 224 12.33 -5.01 6.12
N ALA A 225 11.63 -4.15 6.84
CA ALA A 225 11.07 -4.49 8.14
C ALA A 225 10.00 -5.59 8.05
N GLN A 226 9.13 -5.54 7.03
CA GLN A 226 8.14 -6.58 6.76
C GLN A 226 8.79 -7.93 6.38
N GLU A 227 9.83 -7.92 5.54
CA GLU A 227 10.56 -9.12 5.11
C GLU A 227 11.23 -9.89 6.27
N VAL A 228 11.52 -9.21 7.38
CA VAL A 228 12.09 -9.80 8.60
C VAL A 228 11.07 -9.93 9.73
N ASP A 229 9.78 -9.81 9.40
CA ASP A 229 8.65 -9.93 10.34
C ASP A 229 8.75 -8.98 11.54
N THR A 230 9.24 -7.76 11.32
CA THR A 230 9.31 -6.75 12.39
C THR A 230 7.89 -6.32 12.74
N PRO A 231 7.47 -6.45 14.02
CA PRO A 231 6.15 -6.01 14.42
C PRO A 231 6.06 -4.48 14.34
N PHE A 232 5.07 -3.97 13.62
CA PHE A 232 4.70 -2.56 13.67
C PHE A 232 3.77 -2.31 14.86
N GLU A 233 3.89 -1.12 15.46
CA GLU A 233 3.13 -0.74 16.64
C GLU A 233 1.64 -0.58 16.31
N PRO A 234 0.72 -1.21 17.07
CA PRO A 234 -0.70 -1.13 16.79
C PRO A 234 -1.25 0.29 17.03
N VAL A 235 -2.18 0.71 16.18
CA VAL A 235 -2.96 1.94 16.35
C VAL A 235 -4.33 1.57 16.91
N TYR A 236 -4.65 2.09 18.10
CA TYR A 236 -5.94 1.85 18.74
C TYR A 236 -6.92 2.94 18.33
N VAL A 237 -8.19 2.58 18.17
CA VAL A 237 -9.28 3.53 17.95
C VAL A 237 -10.12 3.56 19.21
N ASN A 238 -10.29 4.75 19.77
CA ASN A 238 -11.14 4.99 20.92
C ASN A 238 -12.62 4.96 20.52
N ASP A 239 -13.52 4.87 21.50
CA ASP A 239 -14.97 4.82 21.26
C ASP A 239 -15.52 6.08 20.56
N ASP A 240 -14.81 7.21 20.67
CA ASP A 240 -15.11 8.48 20.02
C ASP A 240 -14.55 8.58 18.58
N GLY A 241 -13.90 7.53 18.09
CA GLY A 241 -13.26 7.50 16.76
C GLY A 241 -11.88 8.15 16.69
N SER A 242 -11.38 8.74 17.79
CA SER A 242 -10.03 9.27 17.87
C SER A 242 -9.01 8.12 17.91
N TRP A 243 -7.79 8.38 17.44
CA TRP A 243 -6.73 7.38 17.49
C TRP A 243 -5.93 7.54 18.77
N MET A 244 -5.80 6.44 19.52
CA MET A 244 -4.80 6.33 20.55
C MET A 244 -3.55 5.70 19.95
N LEU A 245 -2.51 6.53 19.91
CA LEU A 245 -1.17 6.19 19.48
C LEU A 245 -0.32 6.09 20.76
N PRO A 246 -0.12 4.90 21.34
CA PRO A 246 0.42 4.76 22.69
C PRO A 246 1.79 5.43 22.87
N GLN A 247 2.54 5.63 21.79
CA GLN A 247 3.88 6.20 21.82
C GLN A 247 4.03 7.60 21.21
N LEU A 248 3.09 8.13 20.42
CA LEU A 248 3.15 9.55 20.03
C LEU A 248 2.88 10.47 21.23
N ALA A 249 2.09 9.99 22.20
CA ALA A 249 1.94 10.62 23.51
C ALA A 249 3.02 10.19 24.54
N TYR A 250 4.05 9.43 24.16
CA TYR A 250 4.98 8.84 25.15
C TYR A 250 5.73 9.90 25.95
N ARG A 251 6.19 10.99 25.30
CA ARG A 251 6.90 12.08 25.99
C ARG A 251 6.02 12.82 26.99
N GLU A 252 4.77 13.09 26.64
CA GLU A 252 3.84 13.87 27.45
C GLU A 252 3.13 13.04 28.53
N ARG A 253 2.95 11.74 28.30
CA ARG A 253 2.31 10.80 29.24
C ARG A 253 3.30 9.83 29.89
N ARG A 254 4.59 10.18 29.96
CA ARG A 254 5.55 9.39 30.76
C ARG A 254 5.07 9.38 32.20
N SER A 255 4.87 8.18 32.73
CA SER A 255 4.76 8.02 34.18
C SER A 255 6.07 8.47 34.85
N GLU A 256 6.00 8.96 36.09
CA GLU A 256 7.18 9.44 36.82
C GLU A 256 8.30 8.38 36.92
N TRP A 257 7.93 7.10 36.99
CA TRP A 257 8.92 6.01 37.02
C TRP A 257 9.61 5.77 35.67
N GLN A 258 8.95 6.01 34.54
CA GLN A 258 9.57 5.96 33.21
C GLN A 258 10.52 7.13 32.98
N LYS A 259 10.13 8.35 33.39
CA LYS A 259 11.03 9.52 33.38
C LYS A 259 12.30 9.23 34.19
N TYR A 260 12.15 8.63 35.37
CA TYR A 260 13.26 8.23 36.22
C TYR A 260 14.19 7.21 35.54
N ILE A 261 13.64 6.19 34.88
CA ILE A 261 14.44 5.19 34.14
C ILE A 261 15.19 5.86 32.98
N ASP A 262 14.55 6.73 32.21
CA ASP A 262 15.17 7.42 31.08
C ASP A 262 16.32 8.33 31.51
N GLN A 263 16.13 9.08 32.60
CA GLN A 263 17.16 9.92 33.19
C GLN A 263 18.33 9.10 33.75
N THR A 264 18.04 7.99 34.43
CA THR A 264 19.09 7.19 35.11
C THR A 264 19.82 6.22 34.18
N ARG A 265 19.15 5.63 33.20
CA ARG A 265 19.72 4.61 32.29
C ARG A 265 20.20 5.18 30.97
N PHE A 266 19.48 6.15 30.42
CA PHE A 266 19.70 6.64 29.07
C PHE A 266 20.22 8.09 29.02
N LYS A 267 20.35 8.77 30.18
CA LYS A 267 20.81 10.16 30.31
C LYS A 267 20.05 11.15 29.43
N GLN A 268 18.80 10.82 29.09
CA GLN A 268 17.92 11.76 28.40
C GLN A 268 17.31 12.71 29.43
N PRO A 269 17.19 14.02 29.13
CA PRO A 269 16.51 14.97 30.02
C PRO A 269 15.02 14.61 30.22
#